data_AF-A0A3R9PP80-F1
#
_entry.id   AF-A0A3R9PP80-F1
#
_cell.length_a   1.000
_cell.length_b   1.000
_cell.length_c   1.000
_cell.angle_alpha   90.00
_cell.angle_beta   90.00
_cell.angle_gamma   90.00
#
_symmetry.space_group_name_H-M   'P 1'
#
loop_
_entity.id
_entity.type
_entity.pdbx_description
1 polymer ?
#
loop_
_entity_poly.entity_id
_entity_poly.type
_entity_poly.pdbx_seq_one_letter_code
_entity_poly.pdbx_strand_id
1 'polypeptide(L)'
;MEPNLLKQILDLLGKPKIVEISVSVDDERLRDMLKPDEARSITVQYSCEPEAERALDLYSEYYENYISISRFPAERKPKVISSFKASWYLNDLSAEFDGFSLRIKAEGDLRKTFEIMQLLKGRIIRVEIDLSCPEHEKSEVAQQQY
;
A
#
# COMPACT_ATOMS: atom_id res chain seq x y z
N MET A 1 10.04 -5.42 7.69
CA MET A 1 10.05 -6.73 7.00
C MET A 1 11.00 -6.62 5.83
N GLU A 2 11.71 -7.68 5.44
CA GLU A 2 12.63 -7.57 4.30
C GLU A 2 11.89 -7.30 2.96
N PRO A 3 12.52 -6.60 2.00
CA PRO A 3 11.97 -6.33 0.66
C PRO A 3 11.40 -7.54 -0.07
N ASN A 4 11.88 -8.74 0.27
CA ASN A 4 11.41 -10.01 -0.30
C ASN A 4 9.91 -10.26 -0.07
N LEU A 5 9.28 -9.68 0.96
CA LEU A 5 7.84 -9.78 1.14
C LEU A 5 7.09 -9.03 0.04
N LEU A 6 7.42 -7.75 -0.22
CA LEU A 6 6.74 -7.00 -1.28
C LEU A 6 6.94 -7.68 -2.63
N LYS A 7 8.13 -8.22 -2.89
CA LYS A 7 8.38 -9.01 -4.10
C LYS A 7 7.38 -10.17 -4.24
N GLN A 8 7.20 -10.97 -3.18
CA GLN A 8 6.22 -12.07 -3.20
C GLN A 8 4.78 -11.57 -3.41
N ILE A 9 4.43 -10.40 -2.86
CA ILE A 9 3.10 -9.81 -3.08
C ILE A 9 2.95 -9.38 -4.55
N LEU A 10 3.96 -8.76 -5.15
CA LEU A 10 3.97 -8.33 -6.55
C LEU A 10 3.90 -9.52 -7.52
N ASP A 11 4.60 -10.61 -7.22
CA ASP A 11 4.57 -11.84 -8.03
C ASP A 11 3.15 -12.47 -8.05
N LEU A 12 2.31 -12.15 -7.05
CA LEU A 12 0.95 -12.70 -6.91
C LEU A 12 -0.15 -11.77 -7.39
N LEU A 13 -0.13 -10.53 -6.93
CA LEU A 13 -1.16 -9.53 -7.22
C LEU A 13 -0.83 -8.71 -8.47
N GLY A 14 0.39 -8.85 -9.00
CA GLY A 14 0.90 -8.02 -10.08
C GLY A 14 1.22 -6.60 -9.61
N LYS A 15 1.27 -5.69 -10.58
CA LYS A 15 1.53 -4.27 -10.36
C LYS A 15 0.45 -3.64 -9.45
N PRO A 16 0.84 -2.90 -8.39
CA PRO A 16 -0.11 -2.16 -7.57
C PRO A 16 -0.80 -1.08 -8.41
N LYS A 17 -2.05 -0.79 -8.10
CA LYS A 17 -2.79 0.27 -8.76
C LYS A 17 -2.34 1.64 -8.28
N ILE A 18 -2.07 1.76 -6.99
CA ILE A 18 -1.61 3.00 -6.39
C ILE A 18 -0.55 2.70 -5.34
N VAL A 19 0.47 3.54 -5.30
CA VAL A 19 1.49 3.59 -4.25
C VAL A 19 1.46 4.98 -3.66
N GLU A 20 1.16 5.06 -2.37
CA GLU A 20 1.21 6.29 -1.57
C GLU A 20 2.50 6.32 -0.77
N ILE A 21 3.21 7.45 -0.84
CA ILE A 21 4.43 7.66 -0.09
C ILE A 21 4.48 9.05 0.53
N SER A 22 5.05 9.10 1.73
CA SER A 22 5.47 10.34 2.39
C SER A 22 6.98 10.42 2.32
N VAL A 23 7.47 11.56 1.86
CA VAL A 23 8.90 11.85 1.76
C VAL A 23 9.20 13.06 2.63
N SER A 24 10.03 12.87 3.64
CA SER A 24 10.59 13.96 4.42
C SER A 24 11.87 14.45 3.73
N VAL A 25 11.90 15.72 3.41
CA VAL A 25 13.00 16.41 2.75
C VAL A 25 13.60 17.41 3.73
N ASP A 26 14.91 17.31 3.92
CA ASP A 26 15.72 18.28 4.62
C ASP A 26 16.46 19.12 3.58
N ASP A 27 15.86 20.25 3.19
CA ASP A 27 16.38 21.17 2.18
C ASP A 27 16.44 22.58 2.77
N GLU A 28 17.64 23.15 2.84
CA GLU A 28 17.89 24.47 3.40
C GLU A 28 17.16 25.58 2.64
N ARG A 29 17.05 25.48 1.30
CA ARG A 29 16.33 26.48 0.49
C ARG A 29 14.84 26.46 0.82
N LEU A 30 14.28 25.28 1.00
CA LEU A 30 12.89 25.13 1.39
C LEU A 30 12.64 25.58 2.84
N ARG A 31 13.60 25.38 3.75
CA ARG A 31 13.55 25.94 5.12
C ARG A 31 13.59 27.47 5.10
N ASP A 32 14.47 28.07 4.29
CA ASP A 32 14.58 29.53 4.17
C ASP A 32 13.29 30.16 3.64
N MET A 33 12.60 29.48 2.71
CA MET A 33 11.29 29.92 2.20
C MET A 33 10.16 29.86 3.24
N LEU A 34 10.23 28.92 4.19
CA LEU A 34 9.18 28.69 5.19
C LEU A 34 9.50 29.29 6.58
N LYS A 35 10.63 29.98 6.70
CA LYS A 35 11.27 30.46 7.95
C LYS A 35 11.98 29.33 8.72
N PRO A 36 13.32 29.41 8.88
CA PRO A 36 14.13 28.31 9.39
C PRO A 36 13.90 27.96 10.87
N ASP A 37 13.32 28.88 11.64
CA ASP A 37 13.11 28.75 13.09
C ASP A 37 11.98 27.76 13.45
N GLU A 38 11.06 27.52 12.52
CA GLU A 38 9.80 26.79 12.78
C GLU A 38 9.77 25.38 12.15
N ALA A 39 10.49 25.14 11.04
CA ALA A 39 10.38 23.89 10.28
C ALA A 39 11.71 23.13 10.17
N ARG A 40 11.82 21.99 10.86
CA ARG A 40 12.99 21.08 10.77
C ARG A 40 13.02 20.24 9.48
N SER A 41 11.91 20.05 8.79
CA SER A 41 11.84 19.28 7.54
C SER A 41 10.49 19.51 6.88
N ILE A 42 10.43 19.35 5.57
CA ILE A 42 9.15 19.35 4.83
C ILE A 42 8.77 17.91 4.52
N THR A 43 7.54 17.53 4.82
CA THR A 43 6.99 16.26 4.38
C THR A 43 6.09 16.48 3.17
N VAL A 44 6.45 15.85 2.05
CA VAL A 44 5.63 15.81 0.84
C VAL A 44 4.95 14.46 0.76
N GLN A 45 3.63 14.47 0.65
CA GLN A 45 2.81 13.27 0.47
C GLN A 45 2.29 13.24 -0.96
N TYR A 46 2.42 12.10 -1.62
CA TYR A 46 1.88 11.92 -2.96
C TYR A 46 1.55 10.46 -3.24
N SER A 47 0.69 10.26 -4.23
CA SER A 47 0.35 8.95 -4.78
C SER A 47 0.86 8.84 -6.23
N CYS A 48 1.14 7.62 -6.66
CA CYS A 48 1.60 7.32 -8.01
C CYS A 48 1.15 5.91 -8.44
N GLU A 49 1.20 5.62 -9.74
CA GLU A 49 0.87 4.29 -10.30
C GLU A 49 2.11 3.61 -10.92
N PRO A 50 3.17 3.35 -10.12
CA PRO A 50 4.47 2.92 -10.64
C PRO A 50 4.43 1.46 -11.11
N GLU A 51 5.32 1.11 -12.04
CA GLU A 51 5.60 -0.30 -12.38
C GLU A 51 6.04 -1.10 -11.16
N ALA A 52 5.88 -2.43 -11.21
CA ALA A 52 6.16 -3.33 -10.09
C ALA A 52 7.61 -3.19 -9.57
N GLU A 53 8.59 -3.11 -10.48
CA GLU A 53 10.01 -2.90 -10.13
C GLU A 53 10.20 -1.60 -9.36
N ARG A 54 9.57 -0.52 -9.82
CA ARG A 54 9.67 0.78 -9.18
C ARG A 54 8.99 0.80 -7.81
N ALA A 55 7.89 0.08 -7.63
CA ALA A 55 7.26 -0.10 -6.32
C ALA A 55 8.21 -0.83 -5.34
N LEU A 56 8.95 -1.83 -5.81
CA LEU A 56 9.94 -2.56 -5.01
C LEU A 56 11.13 -1.68 -4.62
N ASP A 57 11.63 -0.84 -5.52
CA ASP A 57 12.69 0.13 -5.22
C ASP A 57 12.26 1.10 -4.11
N LEU A 58 11.07 1.67 -4.23
CA LEU A 58 10.53 2.62 -3.25
C LEU A 58 10.37 1.97 -1.87
N TYR A 59 9.91 0.71 -1.82
CA TYR A 59 9.82 -0.02 -0.57
C TYR A 59 11.20 -0.36 0.01
N SER A 60 12.17 -0.68 -0.84
CA SER A 60 13.55 -0.95 -0.39
C SER A 60 14.17 0.29 0.25
N GLU A 61 14.01 1.46 -0.38
CA GLU A 61 14.43 2.75 0.19
C GLU A 61 13.70 3.05 1.52
N TYR A 62 12.39 2.82 1.59
CA TYR A 62 11.61 2.93 2.83
C TYR A 62 12.14 1.99 3.94
N TYR A 63 12.37 0.72 3.62
CA TYR A 63 12.85 -0.27 4.57
C TYR A 63 14.26 0.06 5.08
N GLU A 64 15.17 0.46 4.18
CA GLU A 64 16.51 0.90 4.53
C GLU A 64 16.49 2.06 5.52
N ASN A 65 15.62 3.05 5.28
CA ASN A 65 15.49 4.18 6.19
C ASN A 65 14.93 3.75 7.56
N TYR A 66 13.98 2.82 7.58
CA TYR A 66 13.46 2.26 8.84
C TYR A 66 14.54 1.52 9.65
N ILE A 67 15.38 0.69 9.00
CA ILE A 67 16.47 -0.03 9.69
C ILE A 67 17.64 0.89 10.05
N SER A 68 17.91 1.95 9.28
CA SER A 68 19.00 2.87 9.57
C SER A 68 18.67 3.76 10.76
N ILE A 69 17.44 4.28 10.85
CA ILE A 69 16.99 5.09 11.98
C ILE A 69 17.03 4.28 13.29
N SER A 70 16.70 2.98 13.22
CA SER A 70 16.74 2.11 14.40
C SER A 70 18.15 1.69 14.83
N ARG A 71 19.18 1.85 13.97
CA ARG A 71 20.56 1.44 14.26
C ARG A 71 21.54 2.60 14.48
N PHE A 72 21.41 3.70 13.75
CA PHE A 72 22.30 4.86 13.85
C PHE A 72 21.54 6.18 13.57
N PRO A 73 21.29 7.02 14.58
CA PRO A 73 20.60 8.30 14.39
C PRO A 73 21.48 9.41 13.74
N ALA A 74 22.67 9.08 13.23
CA ALA A 74 23.77 10.05 13.15
C ALA A 74 23.93 10.82 11.83
N GLU A 75 23.33 10.41 10.72
CA GLU A 75 23.36 11.20 9.47
C GLU A 75 21.97 11.20 8.83
N ARG A 76 21.26 12.32 8.96
CA ARG A 76 19.98 12.50 8.27
C ARG A 76 20.27 12.59 6.78
N LYS A 77 19.84 11.58 6.02
CA LYS A 77 19.78 11.68 4.57
C LYS A 77 18.94 12.93 4.21
N PRO A 78 19.32 13.69 3.17
CA PRO A 78 18.56 14.87 2.73
C PRO A 78 17.12 14.54 2.30
N LYS A 79 16.86 13.26 2.01
CA LYS A 79 15.55 12.73 1.65
C LYS A 79 15.34 11.37 2.32
N VAL A 80 14.19 11.20 2.95
CA VAL A 80 13.78 9.96 3.62
C VAL A 80 12.34 9.62 3.26
N ILE A 81 12.10 8.42 2.74
CA ILE A 81 10.73 7.89 2.63
C ILE A 81 10.29 7.46 4.03
N SER A 82 9.31 8.16 4.60
CA SER A 82 8.82 7.96 5.96
C SER A 82 7.55 7.10 6.04
N SER A 83 6.81 6.97 4.93
CA SER A 83 5.68 6.05 4.82
C SER A 83 5.64 5.40 3.44
N PHE A 84 5.11 4.19 3.39
CA PHE A 84 4.87 3.45 2.17
C PHE A 84 3.53 2.72 2.28
N LYS A 85 2.69 2.82 1.26
CA LYS A 85 1.47 2.04 1.14
C LYS A 85 1.24 1.66 -0.32
N ALA A 86 1.07 0.38 -0.61
CA ALA A 86 0.71 -0.11 -1.94
C ALA A 86 -0.70 -0.70 -1.89
N SER A 87 -1.55 -0.35 -2.86
CA SER A 87 -2.91 -0.86 -2.93
C SER A 87 -3.22 -1.48 -4.30
N TRP A 88 -3.96 -2.58 -4.27
CA TRP A 88 -4.46 -3.33 -5.43
C TRP A 88 -5.99 -3.32 -5.42
N TYR A 89 -6.57 -3.15 -6.60
CA TYR A 89 -8.01 -3.25 -6.83
C TYR A 89 -8.23 -4.22 -8.00
N LEU A 90 -8.55 -5.46 -7.65
CA LEU A 90 -8.96 -6.52 -8.55
C LEU A 90 -10.47 -6.70 -8.34
N ASN A 91 -11.24 -7.02 -9.38
CA ASN A 91 -12.71 -7.03 -9.38
C ASN A 91 -13.38 -7.39 -8.04
N ASP A 92 -13.06 -8.57 -7.51
CA ASP A 92 -13.61 -9.18 -6.30
C ASP A 92 -12.67 -9.12 -5.09
N LEU A 93 -11.53 -8.43 -5.22
CA LEU A 93 -10.46 -8.42 -4.23
C LEU A 93 -9.73 -7.08 -4.20
N SER A 94 -9.68 -6.46 -3.03
CA SER A 94 -8.75 -5.37 -2.75
C SER A 94 -7.68 -5.82 -1.77
N ALA A 95 -6.47 -5.30 -1.94
CA ALA A 95 -5.37 -5.55 -1.04
C ALA A 95 -4.63 -4.25 -0.74
N GLU A 96 -4.12 -4.12 0.48
CA GLU A 96 -3.33 -2.98 0.93
C GLU A 96 -2.13 -3.49 1.73
N PHE A 97 -0.94 -3.04 1.36
CA PHE A 97 0.31 -3.31 2.06
C PHE A 97 0.91 -2.00 2.56
N ASP A 98 1.01 -1.83 3.88
CA ASP A 98 1.52 -0.61 4.54
C ASP A 98 3.03 -0.65 4.82
N GLY A 99 3.74 -1.62 4.23
CA GLY A 99 5.15 -1.88 4.49
C GLY A 99 5.42 -2.92 5.59
N PHE A 100 4.42 -3.24 6.42
CA PHE A 100 4.55 -4.25 7.48
C PHE A 100 3.41 -5.27 7.50
N SER A 101 2.20 -4.82 7.22
CA SER A 101 0.97 -5.61 7.28
C SER A 101 0.32 -5.63 5.91
N LEU A 102 -0.19 -6.80 5.53
CA LEU A 102 -1.05 -6.95 4.36
C LEU A 102 -2.50 -7.09 4.82
N ARG A 103 -3.36 -6.19 4.36
CA ARG A 103 -4.82 -6.28 4.51
C ARG A 103 -5.43 -6.72 3.19
N ILE A 104 -6.30 -7.73 3.22
CA ILE A 104 -7.01 -8.22 2.04
C ILE A 104 -8.50 -8.14 2.33
N LYS A 105 -9.26 -7.48 1.47
CA LYS A 105 -10.72 -7.53 1.47
C LYS A 105 -11.19 -8.26 0.22
N ALA A 106 -11.98 -9.31 0.40
CA ALA A 106 -12.55 -10.10 -0.69
C ALA A 106 -14.07 -10.11 -0.64
N GLU A 107 -14.69 -10.06 -1.81
CA GLU A 107 -16.14 -10.10 -2.02
C GLU A 107 -16.45 -11.32 -2.90
N GLY A 108 -17.21 -12.31 -2.41
CA GLY A 108 -17.55 -13.50 -3.20
C GLY A 108 -16.53 -14.64 -3.14
N ASP A 109 -15.88 -15.00 -4.27
CA ASP A 109 -15.07 -16.24 -4.39
C ASP A 109 -13.75 -16.13 -3.59
N LEU A 110 -13.65 -16.95 -2.55
CA LEU A 110 -12.52 -16.93 -1.61
C LEU A 110 -11.28 -17.69 -2.10
N ARG A 111 -11.33 -18.38 -3.23
CA ARG A 111 -10.21 -19.23 -3.70
C ARG A 111 -8.91 -18.44 -3.84
N LYS A 112 -8.94 -17.26 -4.47
CA LYS A 112 -7.76 -16.39 -4.59
C LYS A 112 -7.23 -15.93 -3.24
N THR A 113 -8.12 -15.56 -2.31
CA THR A 113 -7.74 -15.15 -0.95
C THR A 113 -7.01 -16.27 -0.22
N PHE A 114 -7.51 -17.50 -0.33
CA PHE A 114 -6.84 -18.68 0.24
C PHE A 114 -5.47 -18.94 -0.40
N GLU A 115 -5.32 -18.82 -1.72
CA GLU A 115 -4.03 -18.96 -2.40
C GLU A 115 -3.01 -17.96 -1.86
N ILE A 116 -3.39 -16.68 -1.72
CA ILE A 116 -2.53 -15.63 -1.17
C ILE A 116 -2.12 -15.95 0.28
N MET A 117 -3.07 -16.38 1.12
CA MET A 117 -2.80 -16.76 2.51
C MET A 117 -1.82 -17.94 2.61
N GLN A 118 -1.96 -18.94 1.74
CA GLN A 118 -1.08 -20.12 1.72
C GLN A 118 0.34 -19.78 1.29
N LEU A 119 0.53 -18.76 0.47
CA LEU A 119 1.85 -18.34 0.00
C LEU A 119 2.58 -17.47 1.01
N LEU A 120 1.84 -16.67 1.78
CA LEU A 120 2.38 -15.79 2.81
C LEU A 120 2.40 -16.44 4.21
N LYS A 121 2.41 -17.78 4.27
CA LYS A 121 2.40 -18.60 5.50
C LYS A 121 3.28 -18.03 6.61
N GLY A 122 2.69 -17.90 7.81
CA GLY A 122 3.39 -17.46 9.02
C GLY A 122 3.62 -15.95 9.12
N ARG A 123 3.07 -15.14 8.19
CA ARG A 123 3.11 -13.68 8.26
C ARG A 123 1.81 -13.10 8.78
N ILE A 124 1.88 -11.86 9.30
CA ILE A 124 0.70 -11.13 9.75
C ILE A 124 -0.09 -10.68 8.53
N ILE A 125 -1.24 -11.32 8.32
CA ILE A 125 -2.18 -10.98 7.25
C ILE A 125 -3.53 -10.76 7.92
N ARG A 126 -4.13 -9.61 7.67
CA ARG A 126 -5.50 -9.32 8.11
C ARG A 126 -6.43 -9.52 6.93
N VAL A 127 -7.34 -10.48 7.05
CA VAL A 127 -8.30 -10.81 5.99
C VAL A 127 -9.69 -10.39 6.43
N GLU A 128 -10.37 -9.63 5.58
CA GLU A 128 -11.75 -9.20 5.73
C GLU A 128 -12.57 -9.81 4.59
N ILE A 129 -13.64 -10.52 4.93
CA ILE A 129 -14.46 -11.25 3.97
C ILE A 129 -15.87 -10.69 4.03
N ASP A 130 -16.37 -10.23 2.88
CA ASP A 130 -17.77 -9.83 2.73
C ASP A 130 -18.62 -11.03 2.28
N LEU A 131 -19.59 -11.40 3.11
CA LEU A 131 -20.53 -12.51 2.85
C LEU A 131 -21.91 -12.00 2.38
N SER A 132 -22.05 -10.71 2.09
CA SER A 132 -23.29 -10.19 1.54
C SER A 132 -23.56 -10.82 0.16
N CYS A 133 -24.66 -11.58 0.08
CA CYS A 133 -25.18 -12.01 -1.21
C CYS A 133 -25.75 -10.78 -1.91
N PRO A 134 -25.39 -10.48 -3.17
CA PRO A 134 -26.22 -9.61 -3.98
C PRO A 134 -27.57 -10.31 -4.14
N GLU A 135 -28.59 -9.83 -3.43
CA GLU A 135 -29.95 -10.29 -3.67
C GLU A 135 -30.25 -10.09 -5.16
N HIS A 136 -30.70 -11.16 -5.82
CA HIS A 136 -31.26 -11.06 -7.15
C HIS A 136 -32.42 -10.05 -7.09
N GLU A 137 -32.25 -8.88 -7.70
CA GLU A 137 -33.36 -8.09 -8.21
C GLU A 137 -34.09 -8.96 -9.25
N LYS A 138 -34.97 -9.85 -8.78
CA LYS A 138 -35.94 -10.50 -9.64
C LYS A 138 -36.99 -9.47 -10.00
N SER A 139 -36.98 -9.13 -11.27
CA SER A 139 -38.05 -8.46 -11.98
C SER A 139 -39.39 -9.16 -11.77
N GLU A 140 -40.39 -8.44 -11.26
CA GLU A 140 -41.83 -8.56 -11.50
C GLU A 140 -42.34 -7.10 -11.32
N VAL A 141 -42.98 -6.41 -12.25
CA VAL A 141 -44.07 -6.82 -13.14
C VAL A 141 -44.00 -6.00 -14.44
N ALA A 142 -43.99 -6.70 -15.57
CA ALA A 142 -44.42 -6.15 -16.85
C ALA A 142 -45.95 -6.28 -16.96
N GLN A 143 -46.56 -5.21 -17.48
CA GLN A 143 -47.86 -5.16 -18.17
C GLN A 143 -49.16 -5.31 -17.37
N GLN A 144 -49.94 -4.22 -17.33
CA GLN A 144 -51.20 -4.17 -18.07
C GLN A 144 -51.59 -2.71 -18.40
N GLN A 145 -51.43 -2.36 -19.69
CA GLN A 145 -52.29 -1.40 -20.37
C GLN A 145 -53.62 -2.11 -20.65
N TYR A 146 -54.74 -1.52 -20.24
CA TYR A 146 -55.96 -1.23 -21.04
C TYR A 146 -57.00 -0.58 -20.14
#